data_AF-A0A4R2SH50-F1
#
_entry.id   AF-A0A4R2SH50-F1
#
_cell.length_a   1.000
_cell.length_b   1.000
_cell.length_c   1.000
_cell.angle_alpha   90.00
_cell.angle_beta   90.00
_cell.angle_gamma   90.00
#
_symmetry.space_group_name_H-M   'P 1'
#
loop_
_entity.id
_entity.type
_entity.pdbx_description
1 polymer ?
#
loop_
_entity_poly.entity_id
_entity_poly.type
_entity_poly.pdbx_seq_one_letter_code
_entity_poly.pdbx_strand_id
1 'polypeptide(L)' 'MAEITEVVAGFASAAVLVREAVFDGVEIHGANGYLLDQFLSEGVNVRPTAMAVVCQIGSGLRSK' A
#
# COMPACT_ATOMS: atom_id res chain seq x y z
N MET A 1 -15.21 -1.02 -7.72
CA MET A 1 -14.15 -0.08 -7.31
C MET A 1 -14.20 0.31 -5.83
N ALA A 2 -15.34 0.15 -5.14
CA ALA A 2 -15.45 0.39 -3.70
C ALA A 2 -14.45 -0.45 -2.87
N GLU A 3 -14.32 -1.74 -3.16
CA GLU A 3 -13.42 -2.66 -2.45
C GLU A 3 -11.93 -2.24 -2.46
N ILE A 4 -11.40 -1.76 -3.59
CA ILE A 4 -10.01 -1.28 -3.66
C ILE A 4 -9.84 -0.02 -2.80
N THR A 5 -10.86 0.84 -2.78
CA THR A 5 -10.85 2.06 -1.98
C THR A 5 -10.88 1.72 -0.48
N GLU A 6 -11.63 0.70 -0.09
CA GLU A 6 -11.66 0.17 1.27
C GLU A 6 -10.31 -0.43 1.68
N VAL A 7 -9.65 -1.17 0.80
CA VAL A 7 -8.29 -1.69 1.04
C VAL A 7 -7.29 -0.55 1.27
N VAL A 8 -7.33 0.49 0.43
CA VAL A 8 -6.49 1.69 0.60
C VAL A 8 -6.78 2.39 1.93
N ALA A 9 -8.04 2.55 2.30
CA ALA A 9 -8.45 3.13 3.58
C ALA A 9 -7.98 2.29 4.78
N GLY A 10 -7.96 0.96 4.63
CA GLY A 10 -7.42 0.03 5.62
C GLY A 10 -5.93 0.24 5.87
N PHE A 11 -5.12 0.30 4.82
CA PHE A 11 -3.69 0.60 4.93
C PHE A 11 -3.42 1.98 5.54
N ALA A 12 -4.19 2.99 5.16
CA ALA A 12 -4.08 4.33 5.72
C ALA A 12 -4.39 4.34 7.23
N SER A 13 -5.46 3.65 7.65
CA SER A 13 -5.83 3.52 9.06
C SER A 13 -4.75 2.81 9.87
N ALA A 14 -4.17 1.72 9.33
CA ALA A 14 -3.06 1.03 9.97
C ALA A 14 -1.84 1.93 10.16
N ALA A 15 -1.48 2.74 9.16
CA ALA A 15 -0.36 3.69 9.27
C ALA A 15 -0.60 4.77 10.35
N VAL A 16 -1.84 5.25 10.50
CA VAL A 16 -2.21 6.20 11.56
C VAL A 16 -2.04 5.57 12.95
N LEU A 17 -2.50 4.33 13.14
CA LEU A 17 -2.35 3.61 14.40
C LEU A 17 -0.89 3.41 14.78
N VAL A 18 -0.03 3.11 13.81
CA VAL A 18 1.41 2.91 14.07
C VAL A 18 2.11 4.22 14.43
N ARG A 19 1.70 5.35 13.83
CA ARG A 19 2.13 6.69 14.25
C ARG A 19 1.75 6.99 15.71
N GLU A 20 0.57 6.54 16.15
CA GLU A 20 0.12 6.70 17.53
C GLU A 20 0.84 5.74 18.49
N ALA A 21 1.28 4.59 18.00
CA ALA A 21 1.89 3.53 18.81
C ALA A 21 3.41 3.64 19.02
N VAL A 22 4.01 4.83 18.83
CA VAL A 22 5.46 5.10 19.08
C VAL A 22 6.39 4.18 18.29
N PHE A 23 5.98 3.77 17.09
CA PHE A 23 6.87 3.13 16.13
C PHE A 23 7.45 4.19 15.19
N ASP A 24 8.67 3.96 14.73
CA ASP A 24 9.37 4.87 13.81
C ASP A 24 8.83 4.81 12.37
N GLY A 25 8.05 3.78 12.03
CA GLY A 25 7.46 3.65 10.70
C GLY A 25 6.68 2.36 10.48
N VAL A 26 6.13 2.24 9.27
CA VAL A 26 5.43 1.05 8.78
C VAL A 26 6.10 0.55 7.50
N GLU A 27 6.16 -0.76 7.35
CA GLU A 27 6.54 -1.41 6.09
C GLU A 27 5.30 -2.03 5.46
N ILE A 28 5.12 -1.82 4.16
CA ILE A 28 4.05 -2.45 3.41
C ILE A 28 4.61 -3.71 2.77
N HIS A 29 4.11 -4.86 3.22
CA HIS A 29 4.52 -6.15 2.68
C HIS A 29 3.86 -6.40 1.32
N GLY A 30 4.64 -6.22 0.25
CA GLY A 30 4.18 -6.34 -1.14
C GLY A 30 4.72 -7.55 -1.92
N ALA A 31 5.25 -8.56 -1.24
CA ALA A 31 5.91 -9.72 -1.84
C ALA A 31 5.20 -11.05 -1.50
N ASN A 32 5.81 -12.20 -1.83
CA ASN A 32 5.39 -13.55 -1.43
C ASN A 32 3.95 -13.95 -1.83
N GLY A 33 3.45 -13.45 -2.96
CA GLY A 33 2.12 -13.81 -3.44
C GLY A 33 0.97 -13.14 -2.70
N TYR A 34 1.22 -12.13 -1.85
CA TYR A 34 0.17 -11.35 -1.19
C TYR A 34 -0.44 -10.30 -2.13
N LEU A 35 -1.42 -9.56 -1.63
CA LEU A 35 -2.31 -8.73 -2.45
C LEU A 35 -1.57 -7.83 -3.46
N LEU A 36 -0.55 -7.10 -3.03
CA LEU A 36 0.19 -6.20 -3.93
C LEU A 36 1.01 -6.97 -4.98
N ASP A 37 1.62 -8.09 -4.62
CA ASP A 37 2.35 -8.98 -5.53
C ASP A 37 1.43 -9.55 -6.61
N GLN A 38 0.20 -9.95 -6.23
CA GLN A 38 -0.83 -10.41 -7.17
C GLN A 38 -1.31 -9.30 -8.11
N PHE A 39 -1.33 -8.05 -7.65
CA PHE A 39 -1.69 -6.91 -8.49
C PHE A 39 -0.56 -6.52 -9.46
N LEU A 40 0.70 -6.74 -9.09
CA LEU A 40 1.86 -6.40 -9.91
C LEU A 40 2.26 -7.51 -10.89
N SER A 41 1.92 -8.77 -10.60
CA SER A 41 2.25 -9.90 -11.45
C SER A 41 1.30 -10.03 -12.64
N GLU A 42 1.83 -9.85 -13.86
CA GLU A 42 1.06 -9.96 -15.12
C GLU A 42 0.43 -11.36 -15.33
N GLY A 43 1.05 -12.42 -14.78
CA GLY A 43 0.54 -13.78 -14.86
C GLY A 43 -0.63 -14.08 -13.91
N VAL A 44 -0.82 -13.25 -12.88
CA VAL A 44 -1.87 -13.39 -11.87
C VAL A 44 -2.96 -12.32 -12.05
N ASN A 45 -2.57 -11.11 -12.44
CA ASN A 45 -3.49 -9.99 -12.66
C ASN A 45 -4.08 -10.00 -14.07
N VAL A 46 -5.19 -10.72 -14.24
CA VAL A 46 -5.94 -10.78 -15.51
C VAL A 46 -6.94 -9.63 -15.70
N ARG A 47 -6.81 -8.54 -14.93
CA ARG A 47 -7.74 -7.41 -15.02
C ARG A 47 -7.50 -6.65 -16.33
N PRO A 48 -8.56 -6.22 -17.04
CA PRO A 48 -8.45 -5.55 -18.34
C PRO A 48 -7.87 -4.13 -18.25
N THR A 49 -7.75 -3.55 -17.04
CA THR A 49 -7.20 -2.22 -16.79
C THR A 49 -6.15 -2.30 -15.70
N ALA A 50 -4.92 -1.87 -16.00
CA ALA A 50 -3.83 -1.80 -15.03
C ALA A 50 -4.16 -0.75 -13.96
N MET A 51 -4.37 -1.18 -12.72
CA MET A 51 -4.39 -0.30 -11.55
C MET A 51 -3.05 -0.42 -10.84
N ALA A 52 -2.20 0.59 -11.01
CA ALA A 52 -1.01 0.74 -10.19
C ALA A 52 -1.43 1.22 -8.79
N VAL A 53 -1.10 0.44 -7.76
CA VAL A 53 -1.16 0.94 -6.38
C VAL A 53 0.02 1.88 -6.20
N VAL A 54 -0.19 3.18 -6.49
CA VAL A 54 0.79 4.22 -6.16
C VAL A 54 0.77 4.39 -4.63
N CYS A 55 1.73 3.76 -3.96
CA CYS A 55 2.00 4.02 -2.56
C CYS A 55 2.81 5.33 -2.46
N GLN A 56 2.11 6.46 -2.38
CA GLN A 56 2.74 7.76 -2.15
C GLN A 56 2.93 7.96 -0.64
N ILE A 57 3.92 7.28 -0.05
CA ILE A 57 4.41 7.63 1.28
C ILE A 57 5.28 8.87 1.09
N GLY A 58 4.73 10.04 1.42
CA GLY A 58 5.50 11.28 1.41
C GLY A 58 6.62 11.22 2.44
N SER A 59 7.80 10.76 2.04
CA SER A 59 9.04 11.02 2.77
C SER A 59 9.37 12.50 2.58
N GLY A 60 8.78 13.35 3.41
CA GLY A 60 9.29 14.68 3.67
C GLY A 60 10.67 14.57 4.31
N LEU A 61 11.71 14.34 3.50
CA LEU A 61 13.08 14.53 3.90
C LEU A 61 13.32 16.05 4.01
N ARG A 62 13.01 16.61 5.17
CA ARG A 62 13.46 17.96 5.52
C ARG A 62 14.89 17.83 6.06
N SER A 63 15.89 18.18 5.26
CA SER A 63 17.19 18.58 5.77
C SER A 63 17.93 19.43 4.74
N LYS A 64 18.03 20.72 5.08
CA LYS A 64 18.88 21.79 4.56
C LYS A 64 18.89 22.06 3.05
#